data_AF-A0A8T5SWM5-F1
#
_entry.id   AF-A0A8T5SWM5-F1
#
_cell.length_a   1.000
_cell.length_b   1.000
_cell.length_c   1.000
_cell.angle_alpha   90.00
_cell.angle_beta   90.00
_cell.angle_gamma   90.00
#
_symmetry.space_group_name_H-M   'P 1'
#
loop_
_entity.id
_entity.type
_entity.pdbx_description
1 polymer ?
#
loop_
_entity_poly.entity_id
_entity_poly.type
_entity_poly.pdbx_seq_one_letter_code
_entity_poly.pdbx_strand_id
1 'polypeptide(L)' 'MTKSIFKCVECKKYTLNTEKCPSCDGKVFSPRPAKFSIEKEKRYSSYRRQLIKRDLDTS' A
#
# COMPACT_ATOMS: atom_id res chain seq x y z
N MET A 1 5.66 11.88 18.14
CA MET A 1 5.94 11.40 16.76
C MET A 1 5.59 9.91 16.71
N THR A 2 4.52 9.53 16.02
CA THR A 2 4.02 8.13 16.02
C THR A 2 4.94 7.25 15.17
N LYS A 3 5.51 6.19 15.78
CA LYS A 3 6.38 5.23 15.08
C LYS A 3 5.58 4.51 13.98
N SER A 4 5.97 4.74 12.73
CA SER A 4 5.39 4.06 11.56
C SER A 4 6.23 2.81 11.27
N ILE A 5 5.56 1.67 11.20
CA ILE A 5 6.17 0.39 10.86
C ILE A 5 5.98 0.20 9.36
N PHE A 6 7.01 -0.29 8.66
CA PHE A 6 6.95 -0.61 7.24
C PHE A 6 7.11 -2.12 7.03
N LYS A 7 6.64 -2.62 5.89
CA LYS A 7 6.80 -4.02 5.48
C LYS A 7 7.48 -4.06 4.12
N CYS A 8 8.42 -4.99 3.95
CA CYS A 8 9.05 -5.21 2.65
C CYS A 8 8.10 -5.93 1.69
N VAL A 9 8.07 -5.51 0.42
CA VAL A 9 7.29 -6.18 -0.63
C VAL A 9 7.86 -7.56 -0.96
N GLU A 10 9.18 -7.70 -0.96
CA GLU A 10 9.89 -8.91 -1.40
C GLU A 10 9.99 -9.95 -0.27
N CYS A 11 10.70 -9.63 0.82
CA CYS A 11 10.94 -10.58 1.91
C CYS A 11 9.85 -10.61 2.99
N LYS A 12 8.84 -9.73 2.91
CA LYS A 12 7.71 -9.62 3.85
C LYS A 12 8.08 -9.35 5.32
N LYS A 13 9.34 -9.05 5.63
CA LYS A 13 9.81 -8.66 6.97
C LYS A 13 9.35 -7.23 7.31
N TYR A 14 9.08 -6.99 8.59
CA TYR A 14 8.81 -5.64 9.10
C TYR A 14 10.11 -4.89 9.36
N THR A 15 10.09 -3.58 9.15
CA THR A 15 11.22 -2.69 9.33
C THR A 15 10.77 -1.33 9.83
N LEU A 16 11.65 -0.63 10.53
CA LEU A 16 11.49 0.78 10.90
C LEU A 16 12.14 1.72 9.88
N ASN A 17 12.91 1.17 8.94
CA ASN A 17 13.53 1.94 7.86
C ASN A 17 12.46 2.30 6.81
N THR A 18 12.44 3.57 6.42
CA THR A 18 11.44 4.16 5.53
C THR A 18 11.80 3.99 4.05
N GLU A 19 13.08 3.80 3.73
CA GLU A 19 13.55 3.83 2.35
C GLU A 19 13.70 2.43 1.74
N LYS A 20 14.40 1.54 2.45
CA LYS A 20 14.77 0.21 1.95
C LYS A 20 14.71 -0.86 3.03
N CYS A 21 14.49 -2.09 2.62
CA CYS A 21 14.58 -3.23 3.52
C CYS A 21 16.05 -3.56 3.84
N PRO A 22 16.47 -3.59 5.12
CA PRO A 22 17.86 -3.89 5.48
C PRO A 22 18.31 -5.33 5.20
N SER A 23 17.39 -6.22 4.83
CA SER A 23 17.68 -7.64 4.58
C SER A 23 17.78 -8.01 3.10
N CYS A 24 17.20 -7.21 2.19
CA CYS A 24 17.11 -7.55 0.77
C CYS A 24 17.12 -6.32 -0.15
N ASP A 25 17.28 -5.11 0.40
CA ASP A 25 17.21 -3.83 -0.32
C ASP A 25 15.91 -3.54 -1.09
N GLY A 26 14.94 -4.44 -1.03
CA GLY A 26 13.62 -4.29 -1.65
C GLY A 26 12.80 -3.12 -1.11
N LYS A 27 11.84 -2.67 -1.93
CA LYS A 27 10.94 -1.56 -1.59
C LYS A 27 10.10 -1.88 -0.37
N VAL A 28 9.91 -0.87 0.48
CA VAL A 28 9.10 -0.94 1.70
C VAL A 28 7.82 -0.16 1.53
N PHE A 29 6.73 -0.64 2.12
CA PHE A 29 5.43 0.01 2.09
C PHE A 29 4.81 0.07 3.49
N SER A 30 3.88 1.00 3.70
CA SER A 30 3.10 1.04 4.93
C SER A 30 2.11 -0.12 4.95
N PRO A 31 2.19 -1.06 5.92
CA PRO A 31 1.28 -2.19 6.03
C PRO A 31 -0.11 -1.75 6.52
N ARG A 32 -0.22 -0.54 7.10
CA ARG A 32 -1.52 -0.01 7.52
C ARG A 32 -2.34 0.33 6.29
N PRO A 33 -3.61 -0.13 6.22
CA PRO A 33 -4.47 0.22 5.11
C PRO A 33 -4.68 1.74 5.04
N ALA A 34 -5.00 2.23 3.84
CA ALA A 34 -5.38 3.62 3.64
C ALA A 34 -6.59 3.96 4.51
N LYS A 35 -6.60 5.17 5.09
CA LYS A 35 -7.74 5.64 5.89
C LYS A 35 -9.00 5.72 5.03
N PHE A 36 -10.08 5.10 5.49
CA PHE A 36 -11.38 5.23 4.86
C PHE A 36 -11.97 6.63 5.13
N SER A 37 -12.56 7.24 4.11
CA SER A 37 -13.26 8.53 4.20
C SER A 37 -14.41 8.52 3.21
N ILE A 38 -15.60 8.91 3.70
CA ILE A 38 -16.83 8.95 2.90
C ILE A 38 -16.70 9.96 1.76
N GLU A 39 -16.06 11.11 2.01
CA GLU A 39 -15.85 12.16 1.01
C GLU A 39 -14.97 11.67 -0.15
N LYS A 40 -13.86 10.98 0.17
CA LYS A 40 -12.96 10.40 -0.84
C LYS A 40 -13.65 9.28 -1.61
N GLU A 41 -14.45 8.44 -0.95
CA GLU A 41 -15.19 7.37 -1.61
C GLU A 41 -16.19 7.95 -2.63
N LYS A 42 -16.93 9.02 -2.30
CA LYS A 42 -17.83 9.68 -3.27
C LYS A 42 -17.09 10.19 -4.51
N ARG A 43 -15.88 10.74 -4.35
CA ARG A 43 -15.10 11.33 -5.46
C ARG A 43 -14.35 10.30 -6.31
N TYR A 44 -13.82 9.23 -5.70
CA TYR A 44 -12.87 8.33 -6.36
C TYR A 44 -13.34 6.87 -6.48
N SER A 45 -14.54 6.52 -5.99
CA SER A 45 -15.04 5.14 -6.02
C SER A 45 -15.18 4.58 -7.43
N SER A 46 -15.68 5.37 -8.39
CA SER A 46 -15.84 4.95 -9.79
C SER A 46 -14.51 4.58 -10.42
N TYR A 47 -13.52 5.46 -10.32
CA TYR A 47 -12.17 5.25 -10.84
C TYR A 47 -11.49 4.03 -10.21
N ARG A 48 -11.56 3.91 -8.89
CA ARG A 48 -10.99 2.75 -8.17
C ARG A 48 -11.62 1.43 -8.63
N ARG A 49 -12.95 1.39 -8.80
CA ARG A 49 -13.65 0.18 -9.27
C ARG A 49 -13.32 -0.15 -10.72
N GLN A 50 -13.19 0.85 -11.58
CA GLN A 50 -12.79 0.64 -12.98
C GLN A 50 -11.37 0.10 -13.10
N LEU A 51 -10.42 0.59 -12.30
CA LEU A 51 -9.05 0.07 -12.26
C LEU A 51 -9.04 -1.41 -11.86
N ILE A 52 -9.71 -1.75 -10.75
CA ILE A 52 -9.80 -3.15 -10.28
C ILE A 52 -10.42 -4.05 -11.35
N LYS A 53 -11.49 -3.61 -12.02
CA LYS A 53 -12.11 -4.40 -13.11
C LYS A 53 -11.11 -4.65 -14.24
N ARG A 54 -10.43 -3.62 -14.73
CA ARG A 54 -9.42 -3.76 -15.79
C ARG A 54 -8.31 -4.72 -15.41
N ASP A 55 -7.81 -4.63 -14.17
CA ASP A 55 -6.75 -5.52 -13.69
C ASP A 55 -7.20 -6.99 -13.68
N LEU A 56 -8.46 -7.25 -13.31
CA LEU A 56 -9.06 -8.59 -13.32
C LEU A 56 -9.32 -9.10 -14.74
N ASP A 57 -9.79 -8.26 -15.65
CA ASP A 57 -10.11 -8.64 -17.04
C ASP A 57 -8.83 -8.96 -17.86
N THR A 58 -7.68 -8.43 -17.43
CA THR A 58 -6.39 -8.65 -18.10
C THR A 58 -5.64 -9.88 -17.58
N SER A 59 -6.14 -10.54 -16.53
CA SER A 59 -5.48 -11.65 -15.83
C SER A 59 -5.98 -13.03 -16.26
#